data_AF-A0A7S3S213-F1
#
_entry.id   AF-A0A7S3S213-F1
#
_cell.length_a   1.000
_cell.length_b   1.000
_cell.length_c   1.000
_cell.angle_alpha   90.00
_cell.angle_beta   90.00
_cell.angle_gamma   90.00
#
_symmetry.space_group_name_H-M   'P 1'
#
loop_
_entity.id
_entity.type
_entity.pdbx_description
1 polymer ?
#
loop_
_entity_poly.entity_id
_entity_poly.type
_entity_poly.pdbx_seq_one_letter_code
_entity_poly.pdbx_strand_id
1 'polypeptide(L)'
;DGVSMLQLWLATAGISRTPPLRARTPLASIAESASVHSPLASSALTAVSSHPVVTRNEYCSWFAKGEATDEQVKDLVVQFSVFSNLFLLAQLNKVINSPTLEGAREGKEILANEIGVVFKPQEKKTAELAREAAEKGFDPNVVSVTGSVEGGVFSHRAAHFEWLCDVGKDMGLTFDELGKRRHGSEATLHFCDALYRIYGSEDLSTALGASFAIEHWANAGFWDELIEGFEKLNGKRPSGAKKFRMGFWRFHQALEAQHAAHTMDELEEAIEDGLISDEVRFRQAAHEMLDACSIFWEGL
;
A
#
# COMPACT_ATOMS: atom_id res chain seq x y z
N ASP A 1 -26.13 25.14 -35.04
CA ASP A 1 -24.83 24.62 -35.50
C ASP A 1 -23.88 24.54 -34.32
N GLY A 2 -24.06 23.49 -33.52
CA GLY A 2 -23.37 23.27 -32.25
C GLY A 2 -22.22 22.30 -32.45
N VAL A 3 -21.01 22.80 -32.23
CA VAL A 3 -19.84 21.95 -32.01
C VAL A 3 -19.91 21.45 -30.57
N SER A 4 -19.94 20.13 -30.41
CA SER A 4 -20.07 19.44 -29.12
C SER A 4 -18.78 19.57 -28.30
N MET A 5 -18.94 19.88 -27.00
CA MET A 5 -17.90 19.89 -25.96
C MET A 5 -17.12 18.56 -25.81
N LEU A 6 -17.51 17.51 -26.54
CA LEU A 6 -16.82 16.22 -26.57
C LEU A 6 -15.54 16.21 -27.44
N GLN A 7 -15.30 17.24 -28.26
CA GLN A 7 -14.10 17.31 -29.12
C GLN A 7 -12.90 18.06 -28.51
N LEU A 8 -13.06 18.70 -27.34
CA LEU A 8 -11.93 19.34 -26.64
C LEU A 8 -11.19 18.41 -25.66
N TRP A 9 -11.72 17.22 -25.38
CA TRP A 9 -11.14 16.27 -24.40
C TRP A 9 -10.34 15.12 -25.02
N LEU A 10 -10.09 15.16 -26.34
CA LEU A 10 -9.34 14.13 -27.08
C LEU A 10 -7.92 14.57 -27.53
N ALA A 11 -7.37 15.65 -26.97
CA ALA A 11 -6.10 16.22 -27.43
C ALA A 11 -4.85 15.96 -26.55
N THR A 12 -4.92 15.12 -25.51
CA THR A 12 -3.75 14.79 -24.67
C THR A 12 -3.52 13.30 -24.42
N ALA A 13 -4.15 12.42 -25.21
CA ALA A 13 -3.84 11.00 -25.20
C ALA A 13 -2.70 10.69 -26.19
N GLY A 14 -1.48 11.03 -25.79
CA GLY A 14 -0.26 10.62 -26.47
C GLY A 14 0.77 10.17 -25.46
N ILE A 15 0.84 8.86 -25.19
CA ILE A 15 2.04 8.01 -25.08
C ILE A 15 1.56 6.59 -24.75
N SER A 16 1.52 5.77 -25.79
CA SER A 16 1.63 4.31 -25.68
C SER A 16 3.12 3.99 -25.71
N ARG A 17 3.69 3.53 -24.59
CA ARG A 17 4.84 2.62 -24.53
C ARG A 17 4.79 1.89 -23.19
N THR A 18 4.70 0.56 -23.27
CA THR A 18 5.04 -0.37 -22.19
C THR A 18 6.42 -0.03 -21.60
N PRO A 19 6.57 0.13 -20.26
CA PRO A 19 7.89 0.17 -19.67
C PRO A 19 8.40 -1.28 -19.52
N PRO A 20 9.65 -1.58 -19.91
CA PRO A 20 10.29 -2.83 -19.52
C PRO A 20 10.59 -2.78 -18.01
N LEU A 21 10.80 -3.96 -17.41
CA LEU A 21 11.32 -4.17 -16.05
C LEU A 21 12.30 -3.05 -15.65
N ARG A 22 11.88 -2.20 -14.71
CA ARG A 22 12.69 -1.08 -14.23
C ARG A 22 13.89 -1.65 -13.45
N ALA A 23 15.08 -1.50 -14.01
CA ALA A 23 16.29 -1.40 -13.19
C ALA A 23 16.14 -0.19 -12.25
N ARG A 24 16.73 -0.27 -11.05
CA ARG A 24 16.78 0.80 -10.03
C ARG A 24 16.79 2.18 -10.70
N THR A 25 15.74 2.96 -10.46
CA THR A 25 15.64 4.31 -11.02
C THR A 25 16.69 5.17 -10.33
N PRO A 26 17.65 5.79 -11.05
CA PRO A 26 18.62 6.67 -10.41
C PRO A 26 17.90 7.91 -9.87
N LEU A 27 18.37 8.41 -8.72
CA LEU A 27 17.91 9.62 -8.01
C LEU A 27 17.70 10.88 -8.88
N ALA A 28 18.19 10.90 -10.11
CA ALA A 28 18.07 12.03 -11.04
C ALA A 28 16.65 12.23 -11.63
N SER A 29 15.74 11.25 -11.57
CA SER A 29 14.40 11.40 -12.17
C SER A 29 13.36 12.11 -11.27
N ILE A 30 13.73 12.48 -10.04
CA ILE A 30 12.82 13.20 -9.11
C ILE A 30 12.84 14.71 -9.40
N ALA A 31 13.92 15.23 -10.01
CA ALA A 31 14.04 16.66 -10.28
C ALA A 31 13.19 17.16 -11.46
N GLU A 32 12.76 16.28 -12.38
CA GLU A 32 11.91 16.66 -13.52
C GLU A 32 10.40 16.72 -13.20
N SER A 33 9.96 16.27 -12.02
CA SER A 33 8.53 16.32 -11.61
C SER A 33 8.11 17.60 -10.89
N ALA A 34 9.04 18.53 -10.63
CA ALA A 34 8.78 19.75 -9.87
C ALA A 34 7.83 20.76 -10.55
N SER A 35 7.34 20.48 -11.77
CA SER A 35 6.38 21.34 -12.49
C SER A 35 4.96 20.77 -12.58
N VAL A 36 4.65 19.62 -11.96
CA VAL A 36 3.34 18.95 -12.10
C VAL A 36 2.52 19.02 -10.80
N HIS A 37 3.19 19.05 -9.64
CA HIS A 37 2.54 18.99 -8.34
C HIS A 37 2.60 20.32 -7.59
N SER A 38 1.65 20.56 -6.69
CA SER A 38 1.67 21.73 -5.81
C SER A 38 2.95 21.75 -4.95
N PRO A 39 3.34 22.93 -4.42
CA PRO A 39 4.52 23.04 -3.56
C PRO A 39 4.45 22.15 -2.32
N LEU A 40 3.27 21.98 -1.73
CA LEU A 40 3.06 21.11 -0.57
C LEU A 40 3.28 19.63 -0.95
N ALA A 41 2.64 19.15 -2.02
CA ALA A 41 2.79 17.79 -2.51
C ALA A 41 4.25 17.47 -2.91
N SER A 42 4.92 18.39 -3.62
CA SER A 42 6.34 18.27 -3.96
C SER A 42 7.24 18.18 -2.72
N SER A 43 6.94 18.99 -1.70
CA SER A 43 7.64 18.94 -0.42
C SER A 43 7.40 17.61 0.30
N ALA A 44 6.18 17.09 0.26
CA ALA A 44 5.81 15.83 0.90
C ALA A 44 6.52 14.63 0.23
N LEU A 45 6.55 14.58 -1.12
CA LEU A 45 7.31 13.58 -1.87
C LEU A 45 8.81 13.62 -1.50
N THR A 46 9.37 14.82 -1.38
CA THR A 46 10.77 14.98 -0.99
C THR A 46 11.01 14.46 0.43
N ALA A 47 10.10 14.75 1.36
CA ALA A 47 10.19 14.25 2.73
C ALA A 47 10.17 12.72 2.78
N VAL A 48 9.24 12.07 2.07
CA VAL A 48 9.18 10.60 1.99
C VAL A 48 10.44 10.01 1.36
N SER A 49 10.80 10.47 0.15
CA SER A 49 11.92 9.91 -0.63
C SER A 49 13.30 10.12 0.01
N SER A 50 13.43 11.09 0.92
CA SER A 50 14.66 11.34 1.67
C SER A 50 14.70 10.70 3.06
N HIS A 51 13.59 10.14 3.54
CA HIS A 51 13.51 9.55 4.88
C HIS A 51 14.44 8.32 5.01
N PRO A 52 15.09 8.09 6.17
CA PRO A 52 15.92 6.90 6.40
C PRO A 52 15.18 5.58 6.19
N VAL A 53 13.91 5.48 6.57
CA VAL A 53 13.07 4.29 6.36
C VAL A 53 12.90 3.92 4.87
N VAL A 54 13.10 4.87 3.96
CA VAL A 54 13.08 4.65 2.50
C VAL A 54 14.50 4.45 1.97
N THR A 55 15.43 5.32 2.34
CA THR A 55 16.76 5.36 1.74
C THR A 55 17.72 4.29 2.29
N ARG A 56 17.46 3.80 3.51
CA ARG A 56 18.35 2.92 4.28
C ARG A 56 17.58 1.98 5.21
N ASN A 57 16.60 1.25 4.68
CA ASN A 57 15.92 0.21 5.46
C ASN A 57 16.82 -1.01 5.64
N GLU A 58 17.50 -1.10 6.79
CA GLU A 58 18.46 -2.19 7.06
C GLU A 58 17.79 -3.56 7.10
N TYR A 59 16.58 -3.66 7.65
CA TYR A 59 15.82 -4.91 7.71
C TYR A 59 15.53 -5.45 6.31
N CYS A 60 14.92 -4.63 5.45
CA CYS A 60 14.57 -5.05 4.08
C CYS A 60 15.82 -5.37 3.25
N SER A 61 16.86 -4.55 3.35
CA SER A 61 18.15 -4.81 2.69
C SER A 61 18.85 -6.08 3.19
N TRP A 62 18.69 -6.45 4.46
CA TRP A 62 19.16 -7.74 4.97
C TRP A 62 18.28 -8.89 4.49
N PHE A 63 16.96 -8.77 4.59
CA PHE A 63 16.01 -9.79 4.19
C PHE A 63 16.16 -10.15 2.70
N ALA A 64 16.39 -9.15 1.85
CA ALA A 64 16.64 -9.31 0.42
C ALA A 64 17.86 -10.18 0.09
N LYS A 65 18.80 -10.39 1.02
CA LYS A 65 19.93 -11.33 0.84
C LYS A 65 19.49 -12.79 0.88
N GLY A 66 18.28 -13.07 1.38
CA GLY A 66 17.73 -14.41 1.55
C GLY A 66 18.47 -15.21 2.62
N GLU A 67 18.91 -14.54 3.67
CA GLU A 67 19.68 -15.10 4.81
C GLU A 67 18.83 -15.31 6.06
N ALA A 68 17.57 -14.89 6.04
CA ALA A 68 16.64 -15.09 7.14
C ALA A 68 16.39 -16.57 7.43
N THR A 69 16.30 -16.91 8.72
CA THR A 69 15.89 -18.24 9.21
C THR A 69 14.37 -18.43 9.07
N ASP A 70 13.90 -19.68 9.15
CA ASP A 70 12.46 -19.97 9.12
C ASP A 70 11.73 -19.29 10.31
N GLU A 71 12.39 -19.17 11.46
CA GLU A 71 11.89 -18.46 12.64
C GLU A 71 11.77 -16.94 12.40
N GLN A 72 12.74 -16.32 11.75
CA GLN A 72 12.68 -14.88 11.41
C GLN A 72 11.61 -14.59 10.35
N VAL A 73 11.45 -15.47 9.37
CA VAL A 73 10.36 -15.36 8.39
C VAL A 73 9.01 -15.53 9.07
N LYS A 74 8.92 -16.45 10.04
CA LYS A 74 7.71 -16.64 10.85
C LYS A 74 7.37 -15.38 11.66
N ASP A 75 8.37 -14.76 12.30
CA ASP A 75 8.17 -13.52 13.05
C ASP A 75 7.68 -12.38 12.14
N LEU A 76 8.32 -12.18 10.98
CA LEU A 76 7.86 -11.21 9.96
C LEU A 76 6.38 -11.39 9.62
N VAL A 77 5.95 -12.64 9.39
CA VAL A 77 4.54 -12.96 9.08
C VAL A 77 3.61 -12.65 10.26
N VAL A 78 4.04 -12.94 11.49
CA VAL A 78 3.25 -12.61 12.70
C VAL A 78 3.08 -11.08 12.80
N GLN A 79 4.17 -10.32 12.70
CA GLN A 79 4.11 -8.86 12.85
C GLN A 79 3.32 -8.19 11.71
N PHE A 80 3.53 -8.61 10.46
CA PHE A 80 2.70 -8.14 9.33
C PHE A 80 1.23 -8.51 9.48
N SER A 81 0.92 -9.67 10.06
CA SER A 81 -0.47 -10.07 10.29
C SER A 81 -1.16 -9.17 11.31
N VAL A 82 -0.44 -8.76 12.36
CA VAL A 82 -0.94 -7.80 13.35
C VAL A 82 -1.23 -6.47 12.67
N PHE A 83 -0.28 -5.93 11.91
CA PHE A 83 -0.49 -4.71 11.13
C PHE A 83 -1.70 -4.82 10.19
N SER A 84 -1.73 -5.81 9.31
CA SER A 84 -2.81 -5.98 8.33
C SER A 84 -4.19 -6.04 8.99
N ASN A 85 -4.32 -6.73 10.12
CA ASN A 85 -5.61 -6.86 10.79
C ASN A 85 -5.99 -5.62 11.62
N LEU A 86 -5.02 -4.89 12.17
CA LEU A 86 -5.29 -3.64 12.90
C LEU A 86 -5.48 -2.44 11.98
N PHE A 87 -4.99 -2.49 10.73
CA PHE A 87 -5.24 -1.49 9.71
C PHE A 87 -6.74 -1.26 9.47
N LEU A 88 -7.57 -2.31 9.60
CA LEU A 88 -9.03 -2.22 9.55
C LEU A 88 -9.60 -1.17 10.52
N LEU A 89 -9.00 -1.04 11.71
CA LEU A 89 -9.43 -0.05 12.70
C LEU A 89 -9.07 1.37 12.27
N ALA A 90 -7.86 1.55 11.73
CA ALA A 90 -7.40 2.85 11.23
C ALA A 90 -8.22 3.30 10.01
N GLN A 91 -8.45 2.39 9.06
CA GLN A 91 -9.25 2.67 7.87
C GLN A 91 -10.70 2.98 8.21
N LEU A 92 -11.33 2.22 9.11
CA LEU A 92 -12.68 2.53 9.58
C LEU A 92 -12.74 3.88 10.30
N ASN A 93 -11.72 4.22 11.09
CA ASN A 93 -11.63 5.53 11.74
C ASN A 93 -11.53 6.66 10.70
N LYS A 94 -10.70 6.50 9.65
CA LYS A 94 -10.61 7.44 8.51
C LYS A 94 -11.96 7.61 7.81
N VAL A 95 -12.72 6.52 7.60
CA VAL A 95 -14.08 6.58 7.01
C VAL A 95 -15.05 7.38 7.88
N ILE A 96 -15.05 7.15 9.20
CA ILE A 96 -15.94 7.84 10.15
C ILE A 96 -15.64 9.34 10.18
N ASN A 97 -14.35 9.69 10.15
CA ASN A 97 -13.86 11.06 10.29
C ASN A 97 -13.73 11.81 8.96
N SER A 98 -14.12 11.20 7.83
CA SER A 98 -14.04 11.83 6.52
C SER A 98 -14.85 13.14 6.47
N PRO A 99 -14.27 14.24 5.97
CA PRO A 99 -14.95 15.54 5.91
C PRO A 99 -16.05 15.59 4.84
N THR A 100 -16.00 14.68 3.86
CA THR A 100 -16.95 14.61 2.76
C THR A 100 -17.56 13.21 2.64
N LEU A 101 -18.77 13.15 2.07
CA LEU A 101 -19.42 11.87 1.75
C LEU A 101 -18.64 11.07 0.69
N GLU A 102 -17.97 11.77 -0.22
CA GLU A 102 -17.18 11.17 -1.29
C GLU A 102 -15.94 10.47 -0.72
N GLY A 103 -15.12 11.16 0.08
CA GLY A 103 -14.01 10.53 0.79
C GLY A 103 -14.44 9.39 1.72
N ALA A 104 -15.64 9.51 2.33
CA ALA A 104 -16.21 8.42 3.14
C ALA A 104 -16.62 7.21 2.30
N ARG A 105 -16.96 7.39 1.02
CA ARG A 105 -17.28 6.29 0.09
C ARG A 105 -15.99 5.64 -0.42
N GLU A 106 -15.00 6.42 -0.82
CA GLU A 106 -13.69 5.91 -1.23
C GLU A 106 -13.01 5.15 -0.10
N GLY A 107 -13.07 5.67 1.13
CA GLY A 107 -12.54 4.94 2.29
C GLY A 107 -13.28 3.62 2.56
N LYS A 108 -14.57 3.51 2.20
CA LYS A 108 -15.33 2.24 2.30
C LYS A 108 -14.96 1.27 1.19
N GLU A 109 -14.62 1.76 0.01
CA GLU A 109 -14.10 0.95 -1.10
C GLU A 109 -12.82 0.23 -0.66
N ILE A 110 -11.87 0.96 -0.06
CA ILE A 110 -10.65 0.40 0.52
C ILE A 110 -10.99 -0.60 1.63
N LEU A 111 -11.80 -0.20 2.61
CA LEU A 111 -12.15 -1.08 3.74
C LEU A 111 -12.84 -2.38 3.27
N ALA A 112 -13.75 -2.29 2.30
CA ALA A 112 -14.44 -3.44 1.73
C ALA A 112 -13.47 -4.38 1.02
N ASN A 113 -12.47 -3.85 0.30
CA ASN A 113 -11.44 -4.65 -0.32
C ASN A 113 -10.58 -5.39 0.71
N GLU A 114 -10.13 -4.69 1.76
CA GLU A 114 -9.37 -5.27 2.87
C GLU A 114 -10.09 -6.45 3.54
N ILE A 115 -11.42 -6.35 3.71
CA ILE A 115 -12.24 -7.41 4.32
C ILE A 115 -12.72 -8.48 3.33
N GLY A 116 -12.37 -8.37 2.04
CA GLY A 116 -12.57 -9.44 1.05
C GLY A 116 -13.64 -9.20 -0.01
N VAL A 117 -13.92 -7.95 -0.38
CA VAL A 117 -14.70 -7.65 -1.60
C VAL A 117 -13.74 -7.37 -2.76
N VAL A 118 -13.84 -8.16 -3.82
CA VAL A 118 -12.95 -8.01 -4.99
C VAL A 118 -13.37 -6.79 -5.81
N PHE A 119 -12.42 -5.91 -6.15
CA PHE A 119 -12.69 -4.80 -7.06
C PHE A 119 -13.19 -5.30 -8.42
N LYS A 120 -14.23 -4.66 -8.95
CA LYS A 120 -14.66 -4.87 -10.33
C LYS A 120 -13.98 -3.84 -11.24
N PRO A 121 -13.24 -4.27 -12.27
CA PRO A 121 -12.74 -3.35 -13.28
C PRO A 121 -13.89 -2.60 -13.95
N GLN A 122 -13.73 -1.31 -14.24
CA GLN A 122 -14.69 -0.59 -15.07
C GLN A 122 -14.79 -1.24 -16.47
N GLU A 123 -16.01 -1.32 -17.02
CA GLU A 123 -16.45 -2.22 -18.11
C GLU A 123 -15.57 -2.27 -19.38
N LYS A 124 -14.69 -1.29 -19.62
CA LYS A 124 -13.83 -1.23 -20.81
C LYS A 124 -12.42 -1.80 -20.63
N LYS A 125 -11.95 -2.09 -19.41
CA LYS A 125 -10.57 -2.59 -19.13
C LYS A 125 -10.50 -4.06 -18.67
N THR A 126 -11.64 -4.75 -18.62
CA THR A 126 -11.82 -6.04 -17.92
C THR A 126 -11.01 -7.19 -18.53
N ALA A 127 -10.84 -7.25 -19.86
CA ALA A 127 -10.14 -8.37 -20.51
C ALA A 127 -8.61 -8.26 -20.47
N GLU A 128 -8.08 -7.04 -20.49
CA GLU A 128 -6.64 -6.79 -20.50
C GLU A 128 -6.04 -6.94 -19.09
N LEU A 129 -6.70 -6.37 -18.08
CA LEU A 129 -6.31 -6.49 -16.68
C LEU A 129 -6.42 -7.93 -16.17
N ALA A 130 -7.47 -8.67 -16.57
CA ALA A 130 -7.60 -10.08 -16.21
C ALA A 130 -6.49 -10.95 -16.83
N ARG A 131 -6.00 -10.59 -18.02
CA ARG A 131 -4.87 -11.28 -18.67
C ARG A 131 -3.56 -10.99 -17.95
N GLU A 132 -3.29 -9.73 -17.59
CA GLU A 132 -2.11 -9.35 -16.81
C GLU A 132 -2.09 -9.99 -15.41
N ALA A 133 -3.23 -10.01 -14.72
CA ALA A 133 -3.36 -10.65 -13.41
C ALA A 133 -3.02 -12.15 -13.50
N ALA A 134 -3.55 -12.85 -14.50
CA ALA A 134 -3.26 -14.26 -14.74
C ALA A 134 -1.79 -14.50 -15.14
N GLU A 135 -1.20 -13.63 -15.97
CA GLU A 135 0.22 -13.67 -16.35
C GLU A 135 1.16 -13.47 -15.13
N LYS A 136 0.72 -12.71 -14.13
CA LYS A 136 1.43 -12.51 -12.84
C LYS A 136 1.08 -13.57 -11.78
N GLY A 137 0.26 -14.57 -12.11
CA GLY A 137 -0.08 -15.69 -11.24
C GLY A 137 -1.19 -15.40 -10.21
N PHE A 138 -1.99 -14.36 -10.43
CA PHE A 138 -3.18 -14.05 -9.62
C PHE A 138 -4.43 -14.69 -10.25
N ASP A 139 -5.40 -15.09 -9.42
CA ASP A 139 -6.74 -15.44 -9.91
C ASP A 139 -7.54 -14.14 -10.14
N PRO A 140 -7.90 -13.80 -11.38
CA PRO A 140 -8.61 -12.56 -11.70
C PRO A 140 -10.02 -12.49 -11.10
N ASN A 141 -10.58 -13.60 -10.60
CA ASN A 141 -11.84 -13.60 -9.85
C ASN A 141 -11.65 -13.37 -8.34
N VAL A 142 -10.40 -13.34 -7.88
CA VAL A 142 -10.03 -13.15 -6.47
C VAL A 142 -9.29 -11.82 -6.28
N VAL A 143 -8.71 -11.25 -7.35
CA VAL A 143 -7.79 -10.13 -7.27
C VAL A 143 -7.99 -9.17 -8.44
N SER A 144 -8.46 -7.96 -8.15
CA SER A 144 -8.30 -6.78 -9.00
C SER A 144 -7.70 -5.68 -8.13
N VAL A 145 -6.74 -4.93 -8.68
CA VAL A 145 -6.08 -3.81 -7.98
C VAL A 145 -6.79 -2.48 -8.20
N THR A 146 -7.56 -2.37 -9.30
CA THR A 146 -8.32 -1.16 -9.68
C THR A 146 -9.81 -1.46 -9.77
N GLY A 147 -10.66 -0.47 -9.48
CA GLY A 147 -12.10 -0.54 -9.74
C GLY A 147 -12.95 -0.04 -8.58
N SER A 148 -14.19 -0.54 -8.52
CA SER A 148 -15.09 -0.34 -7.39
C SER A 148 -15.60 -1.69 -6.88
N VAL A 149 -15.80 -1.78 -5.58
CA VAL A 149 -16.45 -2.85 -4.84
C VAL A 149 -17.97 -2.74 -4.89
N GLU A 150 -18.53 -1.64 -5.42
CA GLU A 150 -19.97 -1.47 -5.57
C GLU A 150 -20.54 -2.56 -6.48
N GLY A 151 -21.52 -3.32 -5.96
CA GLY A 151 -22.04 -4.51 -6.60
C GLY A 151 -21.03 -5.67 -6.72
N GLY A 152 -19.89 -5.60 -6.03
CA GLY A 152 -18.87 -6.62 -5.92
C GLY A 152 -19.35 -7.87 -5.16
N VAL A 153 -18.52 -8.91 -5.18
CA VAL A 153 -18.81 -10.18 -4.49
C VAL A 153 -17.85 -10.33 -3.33
N PHE A 154 -18.41 -10.55 -2.13
CA PHE A 154 -17.63 -10.88 -0.94
C PHE A 154 -17.07 -12.30 -1.04
N SER A 155 -15.80 -12.46 -0.66
CA SER A 155 -15.09 -13.71 -0.52
C SER A 155 -14.13 -13.63 0.66
N HIS A 156 -14.29 -14.52 1.63
CA HIS A 156 -13.32 -14.72 2.72
C HIS A 156 -11.88 -14.80 2.21
N ARG A 157 -11.68 -15.54 1.12
CA ARG A 157 -10.37 -15.74 0.50
C ARG A 157 -9.81 -14.51 -0.21
N ALA A 158 -10.57 -13.44 -0.36
CA ALA A 158 -10.07 -12.17 -0.90
C ALA A 158 -9.61 -11.22 0.21
N ALA A 159 -9.92 -11.50 1.50
CA ALA A 159 -9.49 -10.65 2.60
C ALA A 159 -7.97 -10.74 2.77
N HIS A 160 -7.31 -9.59 2.88
CA HIS A 160 -5.84 -9.52 2.87
C HIS A 160 -5.23 -10.26 4.06
N PHE A 161 -5.84 -10.13 5.25
CA PHE A 161 -5.42 -10.87 6.43
C PHE A 161 -5.53 -12.40 6.28
N GLU A 162 -6.51 -12.91 5.53
CA GLU A 162 -6.63 -14.36 5.31
C GLU A 162 -5.49 -14.91 4.45
N TRP A 163 -4.86 -14.09 3.61
CA TRP A 163 -3.68 -14.50 2.85
C TRP A 163 -2.48 -14.68 3.76
N LEU A 164 -2.32 -13.82 4.78
CA LEU A 164 -1.31 -13.99 5.83
C LEU A 164 -1.61 -15.21 6.72
N CYS A 165 -2.88 -15.53 6.96
CA CYS A 165 -3.26 -16.79 7.62
C CYS A 165 -2.80 -18.00 6.81
N ASP A 166 -2.95 -17.95 5.48
CA ASP A 166 -2.50 -19.00 4.57
C ASP A 166 -0.97 -19.12 4.48
N VAL A 167 -0.24 -18.00 4.55
CA VAL A 167 1.22 -17.98 4.67
C VAL A 167 1.64 -18.62 6.00
N GLY A 168 1.07 -18.17 7.11
CA GLY A 168 1.42 -18.64 8.45
C GLY A 168 1.08 -20.11 8.68
N LYS A 169 -0.02 -20.61 8.13
CA LYS A 169 -0.41 -22.03 8.18
C LYS A 169 0.68 -22.92 7.59
N ASP A 170 1.32 -22.49 6.52
CA ASP A 170 2.39 -23.24 5.85
C ASP A 170 3.70 -23.25 6.67
N MET A 171 3.80 -22.36 7.66
CA MET A 171 4.87 -22.27 8.67
C MET A 171 4.47 -22.91 10.02
N GLY A 172 3.32 -23.58 10.07
CA GLY A 172 2.79 -24.21 11.28
C GLY A 172 2.21 -23.25 12.30
N LEU A 173 1.85 -22.02 11.92
CA LEU A 173 1.08 -21.11 12.75
C LEU A 173 -0.41 -21.41 12.67
N THR A 174 -1.11 -21.18 13.76
CA THR A 174 -2.58 -21.22 13.83
C THR A 174 -3.16 -19.83 13.65
N PHE A 175 -4.47 -19.78 13.37
CA PHE A 175 -5.23 -18.52 13.46
C PHE A 175 -5.10 -17.88 14.85
N ASP A 176 -4.82 -18.65 15.92
CA ASP A 176 -4.67 -18.05 17.23
C ASP A 176 -3.45 -17.13 17.36
N GLU A 177 -2.43 -17.40 16.56
CA GLU A 177 -1.10 -16.78 16.61
C GLU A 177 -0.94 -15.61 15.62
N LEU A 178 -1.99 -15.27 14.86
CA LEU A 178 -1.95 -14.25 13.80
C LEU A 178 -2.99 -13.16 14.00
N GLY A 179 -2.65 -11.93 13.60
CA GLY A 179 -3.56 -10.78 13.50
C GLY A 179 -4.08 -10.22 14.80
N LYS A 180 -3.71 -10.80 15.94
CA LYS A 180 -4.13 -10.28 17.25
C LYS A 180 -3.11 -9.32 17.79
N ARG A 181 -3.60 -8.19 18.28
CA ARG A 181 -2.82 -7.17 18.99
C ARG A 181 -1.84 -7.76 20.03
N ARG A 182 -2.24 -8.81 20.76
CA ARG A 182 -1.38 -9.46 21.78
C ARG A 182 -0.10 -10.12 21.24
N HIS A 183 0.00 -10.31 19.93
CA HIS A 183 1.18 -10.88 19.26
C HIS A 183 2.06 -9.80 18.62
N GLY A 184 1.60 -8.55 18.60
CA GLY A 184 2.39 -7.43 18.12
C GLY A 184 3.52 -7.11 19.10
N SER A 185 4.73 -6.94 18.58
CA SER A 185 5.83 -6.35 19.34
C SER A 185 5.50 -4.91 19.75
N GLU A 186 6.24 -4.35 20.71
CA GLU A 186 6.06 -2.93 21.09
C GLU A 186 6.22 -2.00 19.89
N ALA A 187 7.18 -2.28 19.00
CA ALA A 187 7.40 -1.55 17.76
C ALA A 187 6.23 -1.67 16.78
N THR A 188 5.71 -2.89 16.56
CA THR A 188 4.55 -3.11 15.68
C THR A 188 3.29 -2.44 16.22
N LEU A 189 3.08 -2.48 17.53
CA LEU A 189 1.94 -1.81 18.16
C LEU A 189 2.08 -0.30 18.14
N HIS A 190 3.30 0.24 18.30
CA HIS A 190 3.56 1.67 18.14
C HIS A 190 3.13 2.16 16.75
N PHE A 191 3.51 1.43 15.70
CA PHE A 191 3.11 1.72 14.33
C PHE A 191 1.59 1.62 14.13
N CYS A 192 0.96 0.55 14.61
CA CYS A 192 -0.50 0.39 14.51
C CYS A 192 -1.28 1.49 15.26
N ASP A 193 -0.75 1.94 16.40
CA ASP A 193 -1.37 3.00 17.21
C ASP A 193 -1.18 4.37 16.56
N ALA A 194 -0.04 4.62 15.91
CA ALA A 194 0.17 5.79 15.07
C ALA A 194 -0.82 5.79 13.91
N LEU A 195 -0.94 4.69 13.16
CA LEU A 195 -1.97 4.52 12.14
C LEU A 195 -3.37 4.91 12.64
N TYR A 196 -3.86 4.28 13.71
CA TYR A 196 -5.20 4.57 14.21
C TYR A 196 -5.37 6.06 14.60
N ARG A 197 -4.37 6.66 15.23
CA ARG A 197 -4.41 8.03 15.76
C ARG A 197 -4.28 9.10 14.68
N ILE A 198 -3.31 8.99 13.77
CA ILE A 198 -2.99 10.06 12.81
C ILE A 198 -3.51 9.79 11.40
N TYR A 199 -3.49 8.55 10.90
CA TYR A 199 -4.09 8.22 9.59
C TYR A 199 -5.61 8.38 9.62
N GLY A 200 -6.24 7.96 10.73
CA GLY A 200 -7.68 8.09 10.94
C GLY A 200 -8.13 9.37 11.63
N SER A 201 -7.29 10.41 11.69
CA SER A 201 -7.58 11.65 12.44
C SER A 201 -8.80 12.42 11.89
N GLU A 202 -9.58 13.07 12.77
CA GLU A 202 -10.61 14.05 12.39
C GLU A 202 -9.99 15.37 11.90
N ASP A 203 -8.78 15.69 12.36
CA ASP A 203 -7.99 16.76 11.75
C ASP A 203 -7.49 16.31 10.37
N LEU A 204 -8.08 16.91 9.33
CA LEU A 204 -7.79 16.54 7.94
C LEU A 204 -6.32 16.77 7.55
N SER A 205 -5.67 17.82 8.06
CA SER A 205 -4.26 18.07 7.76
C SER A 205 -3.40 16.94 8.33
N THR A 206 -3.70 16.47 9.55
CA THR A 206 -3.07 15.28 10.13
C THR A 206 -3.36 14.01 9.33
N ALA A 207 -4.63 13.76 8.99
CA ALA A 207 -5.03 12.56 8.26
C ALA A 207 -4.37 12.44 6.89
N LEU A 208 -4.38 13.52 6.11
CA LEU A 208 -3.77 13.56 4.77
C LEU A 208 -2.25 13.49 4.83
N GLY A 209 -1.61 14.14 5.82
CA GLY A 209 -0.16 14.03 6.00
C GLY A 209 0.27 12.58 6.26
N ALA A 210 -0.45 11.91 7.16
CA ALA A 210 -0.22 10.51 7.49
C ALA A 210 -0.53 9.56 6.33
N SER A 211 -1.66 9.71 5.62
CA SER A 211 -2.01 8.86 4.49
C SER A 211 -1.04 9.04 3.33
N PHE A 212 -0.70 10.27 2.98
CA PHE A 212 0.30 10.54 1.95
C PHE A 212 1.63 9.86 2.28
N ALA A 213 2.12 10.02 3.51
CA ALA A 213 3.39 9.44 3.93
C ALA A 213 3.41 7.90 3.83
N ILE A 214 2.38 7.23 4.35
CA ILE A 214 2.36 5.75 4.39
C ILE A 214 2.23 5.15 3.00
N GLU A 215 1.34 5.67 2.14
CA GLU A 215 1.13 5.08 0.80
C GLU A 215 2.35 5.30 -0.11
N HIS A 216 2.99 6.48 -0.02
CA HIS A 216 4.22 6.74 -0.78
C HIS A 216 5.42 5.96 -0.24
N TRP A 217 5.49 5.70 1.07
CA TRP A 217 6.47 4.79 1.65
C TRP A 217 6.22 3.33 1.23
N ALA A 218 4.96 2.89 1.20
CA ALA A 218 4.55 1.57 0.70
C ALA A 218 5.00 1.35 -0.74
N ASN A 219 4.88 2.37 -1.59
CA ASN A 219 5.35 2.35 -2.97
C ASN A 219 6.88 2.59 -3.13
N ALA A 220 7.64 2.74 -2.05
CA ALA A 220 9.06 3.11 -2.13
C ALA A 220 10.05 1.94 -2.30
N GLY A 221 9.53 0.71 -2.51
CA GLY A 221 10.34 -0.43 -2.97
C GLY A 221 10.68 -1.49 -1.91
N PHE A 222 10.26 -1.33 -0.65
CA PHE A 222 10.53 -2.39 0.35
C PHE A 222 9.84 -3.72 -0.01
N TRP A 223 8.70 -3.67 -0.72
CA TRP A 223 8.04 -4.89 -1.21
C TRP A 223 8.92 -5.66 -2.19
N ASP A 224 9.67 -4.96 -3.05
CA ASP A 224 10.60 -5.60 -3.99
C ASP A 224 11.71 -6.32 -3.23
N GLU A 225 12.25 -5.71 -2.17
CA GLU A 225 13.26 -6.32 -1.29
C GLU A 225 12.72 -7.55 -0.53
N LEU A 226 11.48 -7.49 -0.03
CA LEU A 226 10.81 -8.64 0.58
C LEU A 226 10.62 -9.77 -0.43
N ILE A 227 10.12 -9.46 -1.63
CA ILE A 227 9.92 -10.43 -2.71
C ILE A 227 11.26 -11.08 -3.09
N GLU A 228 12.32 -10.30 -3.28
CA GLU A 228 13.65 -10.81 -3.59
C GLU A 228 14.16 -11.78 -2.50
N GLY A 229 13.97 -11.41 -1.23
CA GLY A 229 14.31 -12.26 -0.09
C GLY A 229 13.54 -13.58 -0.10
N PHE A 230 12.21 -13.53 -0.27
CA PHE A 230 11.36 -14.71 -0.35
C PHE A 230 11.72 -15.62 -1.54
N GLU A 231 12.04 -15.05 -2.70
CA GLU A 231 12.46 -15.81 -3.88
C GLU A 231 13.77 -16.56 -3.64
N LYS A 232 14.78 -15.91 -3.04
CA LYS A 232 16.05 -16.54 -2.68
C LYS A 232 15.87 -17.62 -1.62
N LEU A 233 15.09 -17.35 -0.57
CA LEU A 233 14.77 -18.33 0.46
C LEU A 233 14.09 -19.56 -0.15
N ASN A 234 13.06 -19.34 -0.97
CA ASN A 234 12.39 -20.39 -1.70
C ASN A 234 13.36 -21.17 -2.61
N GLY A 235 14.29 -20.51 -3.30
CA GLY A 235 15.33 -21.18 -4.11
C GLY A 235 16.25 -22.10 -3.30
N LYS A 236 16.55 -21.75 -2.04
CA LYS A 236 17.40 -22.53 -1.13
C LYS A 236 16.68 -23.68 -0.43
N ARG A 237 15.33 -23.67 -0.36
CA ARG A 237 14.57 -24.73 0.33
C ARG A 237 14.79 -26.10 -0.34
N PRO A 238 14.97 -27.19 0.43
CA PRO A 238 15.17 -28.55 -0.09
C PRO A 238 14.10 -28.98 -1.08
N SER A 239 14.45 -29.91 -1.98
CA SER A 239 13.47 -30.54 -2.88
C SER A 239 12.39 -31.24 -2.07
N GLY A 240 11.12 -31.00 -2.41
CA GLY A 240 9.95 -31.51 -1.67
C GLY A 240 9.53 -30.68 -0.45
N ALA A 241 10.34 -29.72 0.01
CA ALA A 241 9.91 -28.78 1.04
C ALA A 241 8.87 -27.80 0.47
N LYS A 242 7.84 -27.49 1.26
CA LYS A 242 6.85 -26.49 0.88
C LYS A 242 7.52 -25.12 0.76
N LYS A 243 7.25 -24.42 -0.34
CA LYS A 243 7.71 -23.04 -0.56
C LYS A 243 6.84 -22.07 0.23
N PHE A 244 7.43 -20.96 0.66
CA PHE A 244 6.68 -19.84 1.23
C PHE A 244 5.75 -19.26 0.17
N ARG A 245 4.48 -19.04 0.56
CA ARG A 245 3.50 -18.41 -0.33
C ARG A 245 3.85 -16.96 -0.55
N MET A 246 3.76 -16.53 -1.81
CA MET A 246 4.17 -15.19 -2.23
C MET A 246 3.01 -14.29 -2.67
N GLY A 247 1.78 -14.80 -2.67
CA GLY A 247 0.61 -14.08 -3.18
C GLY A 247 0.39 -12.73 -2.49
N PHE A 248 0.43 -12.69 -1.15
CA PHE A 248 0.30 -11.46 -0.36
C PHE A 248 1.32 -10.40 -0.75
N TRP A 249 2.60 -10.76 -0.71
CA TRP A 249 3.70 -9.84 -0.98
C TRP A 249 3.65 -9.29 -2.41
N ARG A 250 3.41 -10.15 -3.40
CA ARG A 250 3.33 -9.73 -4.82
C ARG A 250 2.11 -8.90 -5.13
N PHE A 251 0.98 -9.17 -4.46
CA PHE A 251 -0.22 -8.37 -4.67
C PHE A 251 -0.06 -6.96 -4.14
N HIS A 252 0.43 -6.80 -2.90
CA HIS A 252 0.65 -5.47 -2.33
C HIS A 252 1.68 -4.69 -3.16
N GLN A 253 2.79 -5.33 -3.58
CA GLN A 253 3.74 -4.71 -4.51
C GLN A 253 3.09 -4.17 -5.79
N ALA A 254 2.12 -4.90 -6.35
CA ALA A 254 1.41 -4.48 -7.56
C ALA A 254 0.34 -3.41 -7.30
N LEU A 255 -0.17 -3.31 -6.07
CA LEU A 255 -1.24 -2.41 -5.64
C LEU A 255 -0.70 -1.03 -5.23
N GLU A 256 0.43 -0.95 -4.53
CA GLU A 256 0.82 0.30 -3.84
C GLU A 256 1.06 1.50 -4.78
N ALA A 257 1.48 1.26 -6.03
CA ALA A 257 1.64 2.34 -7.00
C ALA A 257 0.32 3.11 -7.25
N GLN A 258 -0.81 2.41 -7.14
CA GLN A 258 -2.12 3.01 -7.27
C GLN A 258 -2.55 3.73 -5.99
N HIS A 259 -2.27 3.17 -4.80
CA HIS A 259 -2.53 3.87 -3.54
C HIS A 259 -1.76 5.19 -3.44
N ALA A 260 -0.49 5.18 -3.84
CA ALA A 260 0.34 6.39 -3.90
C ALA A 260 -0.20 7.40 -4.92
N ALA A 261 -0.73 6.94 -6.07
CA ALA A 261 -1.36 7.84 -7.03
C ALA A 261 -2.67 8.45 -6.47
N HIS A 262 -3.53 7.64 -5.84
CA HIS A 262 -4.78 8.12 -5.26
C HIS A 262 -4.54 9.12 -4.12
N THR A 263 -3.56 8.90 -3.25
CA THR A 263 -3.25 9.85 -2.16
C THR A 263 -2.57 11.13 -2.66
N MET A 264 -1.90 11.09 -3.81
CA MET A 264 -1.48 12.29 -4.51
C MET A 264 -2.69 13.09 -5.00
N ASP A 265 -3.63 12.43 -5.69
CA ASP A 265 -4.85 13.07 -6.20
C ASP A 265 -5.68 13.65 -5.02
N GLU A 266 -5.88 12.88 -3.94
CA GLU A 266 -6.56 13.29 -2.70
C GLU A 266 -5.92 14.56 -2.10
N LEU A 267 -4.59 14.64 -2.10
CA LEU A 267 -3.86 15.80 -1.59
C LEU A 267 -4.04 17.03 -2.50
N GLU A 268 -3.90 16.87 -3.82
CA GLU A 268 -4.04 17.99 -4.76
C GLU A 268 -5.47 18.55 -4.74
N GLU A 269 -6.48 17.69 -4.72
CA GLU A 269 -7.88 18.10 -4.59
C GLU A 269 -8.13 18.84 -3.26
N ALA A 270 -7.61 18.32 -2.14
CA ALA A 270 -7.74 18.99 -0.85
C ALA A 270 -7.04 20.36 -0.80
N ILE A 271 -5.95 20.54 -1.56
CA ILE A 271 -5.28 21.84 -1.71
C ILE A 271 -6.12 22.78 -2.57
N GLU A 272 -6.63 22.32 -3.71
CA GLU A 272 -7.48 23.10 -4.62
C GLU A 272 -8.76 23.59 -3.94
N ASP A 273 -9.40 22.72 -3.14
CA ASP A 273 -10.60 23.03 -2.37
C ASP A 273 -10.32 23.85 -1.08
N GLY A 274 -9.05 24.11 -0.77
CA GLY A 274 -8.66 24.86 0.44
C GLY A 274 -8.98 24.13 1.74
N LEU A 275 -9.02 22.79 1.71
CA LEU A 275 -9.30 21.94 2.87
C LEU A 275 -8.08 21.74 3.78
N ILE A 276 -6.86 21.96 3.26
CA ILE A 276 -5.63 21.97 4.07
C ILE A 276 -5.54 23.29 4.85
N SER A 277 -5.98 23.25 6.12
CA SER A 277 -5.98 24.41 7.00
C SER A 277 -4.66 24.64 7.74
N ASP A 278 -3.78 23.63 7.83
CA ASP A 278 -2.51 23.70 8.56
C ASP A 278 -1.42 22.83 7.88
N GLU A 279 -0.65 23.44 6.97
CA GLU A 279 0.46 22.73 6.29
C GLU A 279 1.58 22.28 7.25
N VAL A 280 1.76 22.97 8.39
CA VAL A 280 2.79 22.59 9.36
C VAL A 280 2.38 21.28 10.02
N ARG A 281 1.11 21.17 10.42
CA ARG A 281 0.53 19.95 10.97
C ARG A 281 0.52 18.80 9.97
N PHE A 282 0.22 19.08 8.70
CA PHE A 282 0.35 18.09 7.63
C PHE A 282 1.76 17.50 7.58
N ARG A 283 2.79 18.35 7.52
CA ARG A 283 4.19 17.90 7.45
C ARG A 283 4.60 17.14 8.71
N GLN A 284 4.15 17.59 9.89
CA GLN A 284 4.41 16.90 11.15
C GLN A 284 3.81 15.49 11.17
N ALA A 285 2.55 15.34 10.73
CA ALA A 285 1.90 14.03 10.65
C ALA A 285 2.56 13.11 9.63
N ALA A 286 2.99 13.64 8.49
CA ALA A 286 3.74 12.88 7.48
C ALA A 286 5.07 12.34 8.05
N HIS A 287 5.83 13.19 8.75
CA HIS A 287 7.08 12.78 9.40
C HIS A 287 6.82 11.77 10.51
N GLU A 288 5.82 12.02 11.37
CA GLU A 288 5.46 11.11 12.45
C GLU A 288 5.08 9.72 11.94
N MET A 289 4.37 9.64 10.80
CA MET A 289 4.05 8.36 10.17
C MET A 289 5.30 7.64 9.66
N LEU A 290 6.23 8.35 9.02
CA LEU A 290 7.49 7.76 8.53
C LEU A 290 8.40 7.30 9.68
N ASP A 291 8.43 8.03 10.80
CA ASP A 291 9.11 7.63 12.03
C ASP A 291 8.48 6.36 12.61
N ALA A 292 7.14 6.27 12.63
CA ALA A 292 6.43 5.07 13.05
C ALA A 292 6.74 3.86 12.15
N CYS A 293 6.86 4.06 10.83
CA CYS A 293 7.34 3.02 9.92
C CYS A 293 8.80 2.61 10.24
N SER A 294 9.68 3.57 10.56
CA SER A 294 11.07 3.27 10.93
C SER A 294 11.12 2.40 12.19
N ILE A 295 10.36 2.78 13.22
CA ILE A 295 10.25 2.02 14.47
C ILE A 295 9.76 0.60 14.19
N PHE A 296 8.77 0.42 13.31
CA PHE A 296 8.29 -0.91 12.92
C PHE A 296 9.43 -1.77 12.37
N TRP A 297 10.20 -1.28 11.39
CA TRP A 297 11.28 -2.07 10.77
C TRP A 297 12.47 -2.32 11.70
N GLU A 298 12.84 -1.33 12.51
CA GLU A 298 13.94 -1.46 13.48
C GLU A 298 13.60 -2.42 14.62
N GLY A 299 12.31 -2.66 14.86
CA GLY A 299 11.81 -3.59 15.88
C GLY A 299 11.64 -5.04 15.41
N LEU A 300 11.87 -5.35 14.12
CA LEU A 300 11.89 -6.70 13.55
C LEU A 300 13.31 -7.28 13.52
#